data_AF-A0AAN7L1I1-F1
#
_entry.id   AF-A0AAN7L1I1-F1
#
_cell.length_a   1.000
_cell.length_b   1.000
_cell.length_c   1.000
_cell.angle_alpha   90.00
_cell.angle_beta   90.00
_cell.angle_gamma   90.00
#
_symmetry.space_group_name_H-M   'P 1'
#
loop_
_entity.id
_entity.type
_entity.pdbx_description
1 polymer ?
#
loop_
_entity_poly.entity_id
_entity_poly.type
_entity_poly.pdbx_seq_one_letter_code
_entity_poly.pdbx_strand_id
1 'polypeptide(L)'
;MAEKYGLIVDVIRTDFKSGLESLIKKKPVRAIFLGVRIGDPTAVGQEQFSPSSPGWPPFMRVNPILDWSYRDVWAFLLTCKVPYCSLYDQGYTSIGSVYDTVPNSLLSVSNLNGEEKFRPAYLLSDGRLERAGRLKKVASQAYVNSHAVSNGNSITNTLNGSTLTASIIAVGDEILSGTVEDQLQPLLCRKLHSIGWLVSESLVVRNDIDSVADEVERKRSSNDMVFLYGGVGPLHSDVTLAGVAKAFGVRLAPDEEFEEYLRHLFGDKCTGDRNEMALLPEGITQLLHHERLPVPLIKCQNVIVLTGANAEELDEQWNCLIELNESAGLVQINEPFVMKDLTLTISDVEACQPLSKLCLEFPDIFIVCHRKSRSGDLTINFKVKDKARLDLVIEALRKKLPPGSVSGQVNQ
;
A
#
# COMPACT_ATOMS: atom_id res chain seq x y z
N MET A 1 32.07 -8.51 26.55
CA MET A 1 30.89 -7.71 26.96
C MET A 1 30.27 -8.25 28.26
N ALA A 2 29.93 -9.54 28.35
CA ALA A 2 29.29 -10.11 29.55
C ALA A 2 30.07 -9.90 30.86
N GLU A 3 31.39 -10.10 30.85
CA GLU A 3 32.27 -9.88 32.01
C GLU A 3 32.21 -8.45 32.55
N LYS A 4 32.15 -7.44 31.66
CA LYS A 4 32.02 -6.01 32.03
C LYS A 4 30.77 -5.73 32.87
N TYR A 5 29.71 -6.50 32.65
CA TYR A 5 28.42 -6.34 33.33
C TYR A 5 28.20 -7.38 34.44
N GLY A 6 29.22 -8.17 34.80
CA GLY A 6 29.10 -9.23 35.80
C GLY A 6 28.09 -10.33 35.41
N LEU A 7 27.85 -10.52 34.10
CA LEU A 7 26.90 -11.50 33.61
C LEU A 7 27.56 -12.87 33.47
N ILE A 8 26.89 -13.90 34.00
CA ILE A 8 27.27 -15.31 33.83
C ILE A 8 26.83 -15.75 32.43
N VAL A 9 27.77 -16.29 31.65
CA VAL A 9 27.50 -16.78 30.29
C VAL A 9 27.42 -18.30 30.31
N ASP A 10 26.23 -18.84 30.02
CA ASP A 10 26.04 -20.26 29.73
C ASP A 10 25.98 -20.47 28.21
N VAL A 11 26.74 -21.43 27.68
CA VAL A 11 26.74 -21.76 26.25
C VAL A 11 26.03 -23.09 26.02
N ILE A 12 24.94 -23.05 25.25
CA ILE A 12 24.15 -24.23 24.86
C ILE A 12 24.36 -24.47 23.37
N ARG A 13 24.75 -25.70 22.99
CA ARG A 13 25.10 -26.08 21.61
C ARG A 13 24.07 -27.04 21.00
N THR A 14 22.80 -26.67 21.08
CA THR A 14 21.67 -27.37 20.45
C THR A 14 20.85 -26.36 19.65
N ASP A 15 19.81 -26.81 18.95
CA ASP A 15 18.85 -25.88 18.38
C ASP A 15 18.18 -25.03 19.48
N PHE A 16 17.66 -23.87 19.09
CA PHE A 16 17.19 -22.85 20.02
C PHE A 16 16.06 -23.36 20.91
N LYS A 17 15.12 -24.15 20.36
CA LYS A 17 13.97 -24.66 21.10
C LYS A 17 14.39 -25.73 22.12
N SER A 18 15.13 -26.76 21.69
CA SER A 18 15.60 -27.80 22.61
C SER A 18 16.60 -27.28 23.64
N GLY A 19 17.40 -26.26 23.28
CA GLY A 19 18.29 -25.59 24.21
C GLY A 19 17.54 -24.85 25.31
N LEU A 20 16.49 -24.13 24.93
CA LEU A 20 15.62 -23.41 25.86
C LEU A 20 14.84 -24.37 26.76
N GLU A 21 14.32 -25.46 26.21
CA GLU A 21 13.68 -26.55 26.96
C GLU A 21 14.62 -27.11 28.03
N SER A 22 15.87 -27.38 27.65
CA SER A 22 16.89 -27.92 28.55
C SER A 22 17.27 -26.91 29.64
N LEU A 23 17.37 -25.62 29.30
CA LEU A 23 17.67 -24.55 30.25
C LEU A 23 16.59 -24.43 31.32
N ILE A 24 15.32 -24.37 30.91
CA ILE A 24 14.17 -24.22 31.83
C ILE A 24 13.96 -25.48 32.69
N LYS A 25 14.28 -26.67 32.17
CA LYS A 25 14.29 -27.90 32.99
C LYS A 25 15.40 -27.89 34.04
N LYS A 26 16.59 -27.41 33.68
CA LYS A 26 17.78 -27.44 34.55
C LYS A 26 17.78 -26.32 35.60
N LYS A 27 17.19 -25.17 35.28
CA LYS A 27 17.14 -23.98 36.13
C LYS A 27 15.70 -23.47 36.23
N PRO A 28 15.22 -23.00 37.39
CA PRO A 28 13.87 -22.48 37.56
C PRO A 28 13.71 -21.07 36.95
N VAL A 29 13.91 -20.96 35.64
CA VAL A 29 13.78 -19.70 34.89
C VAL A 29 12.30 -19.33 34.80
N ARG A 30 11.93 -18.20 35.43
CA ARG A 30 10.55 -17.68 35.39
C ARG A 30 10.34 -16.64 34.30
N ALA A 31 11.38 -15.87 34.01
CA ALA A 31 11.34 -14.75 33.08
C ALA A 31 12.62 -14.70 32.25
N ILE A 32 12.47 -14.26 31.00
CA ILE A 32 13.58 -14.01 30.08
C ILE A 32 13.45 -12.60 29.56
N PHE A 33 14.51 -11.82 29.76
CA PHE A 33 14.62 -10.46 29.23
C PHE A 33 15.02 -10.52 27.77
N LEU A 34 14.26 -9.83 26.92
CA LEU A 34 14.54 -9.70 25.51
C LEU A 34 14.82 -8.22 25.18
N GLY A 35 15.89 -8.00 24.43
CA GLY A 35 16.24 -6.67 23.90
C GLY A 35 15.55 -6.43 22.56
N VAL A 36 14.21 -6.53 22.54
CA VAL A 36 13.40 -6.24 21.35
C VAL A 36 12.66 -4.92 21.54
N ARG A 37 12.61 -4.12 20.48
CA ARG A 37 11.72 -2.96 20.35
C ARG A 37 10.52 -3.34 19.51
N ILE A 38 9.43 -2.62 19.67
CA ILE A 38 8.17 -2.90 18.98
C ILE A 38 8.25 -2.70 17.46
N GLY A 39 9.21 -1.91 16.97
CA GLY A 39 9.55 -1.78 15.56
C GLY A 39 10.41 -2.93 15.00
N ASP A 40 10.86 -3.87 15.83
CA ASP A 40 11.61 -5.04 15.36
C ASP A 40 10.65 -6.07 14.71
N PRO A 41 11.04 -6.73 13.60
CA PRO A 41 10.16 -7.67 12.88
C PRO A 41 9.58 -8.80 13.73
N THR A 42 10.25 -9.17 14.83
CA THR A 42 9.84 -10.26 15.73
C THR A 42 8.97 -9.80 16.90
N ALA A 43 8.72 -8.50 17.05
CA ALA A 43 8.00 -7.92 18.19
C ALA A 43 6.49 -7.75 17.96
N VAL A 44 5.98 -8.07 16.75
CA VAL A 44 4.56 -7.95 16.41
C VAL A 44 3.69 -8.73 17.41
N GLY A 45 2.73 -8.04 18.03
CA GLY A 45 1.82 -8.62 19.03
C GLY A 45 2.45 -8.95 20.38
N GLN A 46 3.69 -8.53 20.64
CA GLN A 46 4.29 -8.66 21.97
C GLN A 46 3.89 -7.48 22.86
N GLU A 47 3.61 -7.78 24.12
CA GLU A 47 3.47 -6.81 25.19
C GLU A 47 4.75 -6.73 26.03
N GLN A 48 4.83 -5.73 26.92
CA GLN A 48 5.96 -5.56 27.83
C GLN A 48 6.21 -6.81 28.70
N PHE A 49 5.11 -7.52 29.04
CA PHE A 49 5.11 -8.84 29.65
C PHE A 49 4.20 -9.74 28.83
N SER A 50 4.74 -10.83 28.28
CA SER A 50 3.90 -11.77 27.52
C SER A 50 4.36 -13.22 27.70
N PRO A 51 3.43 -14.20 27.75
CA PRO A 51 3.80 -15.60 27.84
C PRO A 51 4.51 -16.07 26.57
N SER A 52 5.42 -17.02 26.71
CA SER A 52 6.00 -17.77 25.57
C SER A 52 4.94 -18.25 24.59
N SER A 53 5.26 -18.29 23.30
CA SER A 53 4.31 -18.67 22.24
C SER A 53 3.82 -20.12 22.39
N PRO A 54 2.62 -20.46 21.92
CA PRO A 54 2.13 -21.84 21.92
C PRO A 54 3.14 -22.82 21.29
N GLY A 55 3.36 -23.95 21.95
CA GLY A 55 4.35 -24.95 21.51
C GLY A 55 5.80 -24.63 21.86
N TRP A 56 6.08 -23.53 22.56
CA TRP A 56 7.37 -23.24 23.19
C TRP A 56 7.34 -23.57 24.69
N PRO A 57 8.51 -23.75 25.32
CA PRO A 57 8.61 -23.92 26.77
C PRO A 57 7.96 -22.76 27.50
N PRO A 58 7.26 -22.99 28.63
CA PRO A 58 6.59 -21.94 29.37
C PRO A 58 7.60 -21.03 30.09
N PHE A 59 7.60 -19.74 29.76
CA PHE A 59 8.28 -18.67 30.50
C PHE A 59 7.63 -17.31 30.20
N MET A 60 7.89 -16.32 31.05
CA MET A 60 7.49 -14.93 30.79
C MET A 60 8.55 -14.22 29.93
N ARG A 61 8.16 -13.66 28.78
CA ARG A 61 8.98 -12.67 28.08
C ARG A 61 8.84 -11.33 28.78
N VAL A 62 9.97 -10.68 29.02
CA VAL A 62 10.04 -9.33 29.57
C VAL A 62 10.77 -8.47 28.54
N ASN A 63 10.12 -7.42 28.06
CA ASN A 63 10.63 -6.54 27.00
C ASN A 63 10.82 -5.11 27.56
N PRO A 64 11.93 -4.80 28.26
CA PRO A 64 12.07 -3.53 28.99
C PRO A 64 12.13 -2.29 28.09
N ILE A 65 12.59 -2.48 26.85
CA ILE A 65 12.77 -1.43 25.87
C ILE A 65 11.73 -1.51 24.75
N LEU A 66 10.61 -2.21 24.97
CA LEU A 66 9.64 -2.48 23.91
C LEU A 66 9.16 -1.19 23.24
N ASP A 67 8.80 -0.19 24.05
CA ASP A 67 8.28 1.10 23.58
C ASP A 67 9.38 2.16 23.35
N TRP A 68 10.66 1.79 23.40
CA TRP A 68 11.75 2.74 23.13
C TRP A 68 11.79 3.08 21.64
N SER A 69 11.81 4.37 21.34
CA SER A 69 12.06 4.87 19.98
C SER A 69 13.53 4.73 19.59
N TYR A 70 13.83 4.96 18.31
CA TYR A 70 15.20 5.09 17.82
C TYR A 70 16.00 6.16 18.62
N ARG A 71 15.34 7.27 18.96
CA ARG A 71 15.96 8.36 19.72
C ARG A 71 16.24 7.95 21.16
N ASP A 72 15.34 7.22 21.81
CA ASP A 72 15.54 6.74 23.18
C ASP A 72 16.75 5.80 23.28
N VAL A 73 16.89 4.89 22.31
CA VAL A 73 18.06 4.00 22.22
C VAL A 73 19.34 4.83 22.13
N TRP A 74 19.42 5.78 21.20
CA TRP A 74 20.63 6.60 21.04
C TRP A 74 20.89 7.52 22.22
N ALA A 75 19.86 8.15 22.77
CA ALA A 75 19.97 8.97 23.97
C ALA A 75 20.55 8.17 25.14
N PHE A 76 20.06 6.95 25.35
CA PHE A 76 20.60 6.05 26.37
C PHE A 76 22.04 5.63 26.08
N LEU A 77 22.34 5.16 24.86
CA LEU A 77 23.69 4.70 24.49
C LEU A 77 24.72 5.82 24.67
N LEU A 78 24.41 7.04 24.22
CA LEU A 78 25.31 8.20 24.30
C LEU A 78 25.45 8.70 25.74
N THR A 79 24.33 8.87 26.46
CA THR A 79 24.33 9.38 27.84
C THR A 79 25.03 8.43 28.79
N CYS A 80 24.74 7.13 28.68
CA CYS A 80 25.35 6.10 29.53
C CYS A 80 26.70 5.61 28.99
N LYS A 81 27.19 6.14 27.87
CA LYS A 81 28.46 5.77 27.22
C LYS A 81 28.59 4.26 27.03
N VAL A 82 27.50 3.64 26.57
CA VAL A 82 27.44 2.21 26.29
C VAL A 82 28.19 1.95 24.99
N PRO A 83 29.17 1.03 24.96
CA PRO A 83 29.85 0.68 23.71
C PRO A 83 28.87 0.10 22.68
N TYR A 84 28.93 0.59 21.44
CA TYR A 84 28.14 0.11 20.31
C TYR A 84 29.03 -0.20 19.09
N CYS A 85 28.45 -0.82 18.06
CA CYS A 85 29.17 -1.20 16.84
C CYS A 85 29.64 0.03 16.05
N SER A 86 30.93 0.10 15.69
CA SER A 86 31.51 1.24 14.97
C SER A 86 30.95 1.47 13.56
N LEU A 87 30.19 0.52 13.00
CA LEU A 87 29.47 0.73 11.74
C LEU A 87 28.37 1.80 11.90
N TYR A 88 27.81 1.97 13.10
CA TYR A 88 26.84 3.04 13.33
C TYR A 88 27.46 4.43 13.15
N ASP A 89 28.76 4.61 13.35
CA ASP A 89 29.45 5.88 13.06
C ASP A 89 29.61 6.15 11.54
N GLN A 90 29.40 5.12 10.72
CA GLN A 90 29.60 5.13 9.27
C GLN A 90 28.28 5.15 8.50
N GLY A 91 27.18 5.60 9.13
CA GLY A 91 25.88 5.77 8.48
C GLY A 91 25.00 4.53 8.44
N TYR A 92 25.42 3.39 8.98
CA TYR A 92 24.56 2.22 9.11
C TYR A 92 23.57 2.45 10.25
N THR A 93 22.27 2.40 9.99
CA THR A 93 21.23 2.65 11.01
C THR A 93 20.52 1.38 11.49
N SER A 94 20.65 0.28 10.73
CA SER A 94 20.17 -1.06 11.10
C SER A 94 21.11 -2.11 10.51
N ILE A 95 21.59 -3.05 11.32
CA ILE A 95 22.60 -4.04 10.92
C ILE A 95 21.97 -5.43 10.81
N GLY A 96 22.18 -6.08 9.68
CA GLY A 96 21.72 -7.43 9.36
C GLY A 96 22.85 -8.38 9.04
N SER A 97 22.72 -9.02 7.88
CA SER A 97 23.78 -9.78 7.24
C SER A 97 24.67 -8.86 6.37
N VAL A 98 25.81 -9.40 5.94
CA VAL A 98 26.70 -8.73 4.99
C VAL A 98 26.10 -8.54 3.60
N TYR A 99 24.95 -9.13 3.29
CA TYR A 99 24.33 -9.08 1.95
C TYR A 99 23.13 -8.14 1.86
N ASP A 100 22.52 -7.78 3.00
CA ASP A 100 21.27 -7.01 3.06
C ASP A 100 21.43 -5.69 3.81
N THR A 101 22.66 -5.29 4.12
CA THR A 101 22.95 -4.13 4.97
C THR A 101 23.81 -3.12 4.21
N VAL A 102 23.27 -1.91 4.00
CA VAL A 102 23.98 -0.77 3.41
C VAL A 102 23.85 0.48 4.30
N PRO A 103 24.73 1.50 4.16
CA PRO A 103 24.56 2.78 4.83
C PRO A 103 23.23 3.45 4.48
N ASN A 104 22.65 4.18 5.43
CA ASN A 104 21.43 4.94 5.21
C ASN A 104 21.72 6.19 4.36
N SER A 105 21.09 6.28 3.19
CA SER A 105 21.32 7.37 2.23
C SER A 105 20.99 8.76 2.79
N LEU A 106 20.09 8.86 3.77
CA LEU A 106 19.74 10.11 4.44
C LEU A 106 20.87 10.70 5.31
N LEU A 107 21.86 9.87 5.64
CA LEU A 107 23.05 10.29 6.36
C LEU A 107 24.21 10.68 5.44
N SER A 108 24.03 10.55 4.12
CA SER A 108 25.07 10.94 3.16
C SER A 108 25.41 12.44 3.24
N VAL A 109 26.67 12.74 2.95
CA VAL A 109 27.23 14.08 2.87
C VAL A 109 27.95 14.19 1.52
N SER A 110 27.41 15.03 0.64
CA SER A 110 27.98 15.26 -0.68
C SER A 110 29.25 16.12 -0.56
N ASN A 111 30.40 15.53 -0.83
CA ASN A 111 31.65 16.28 -0.98
C ASN A 111 31.94 16.54 -2.47
N LEU A 112 32.58 17.67 -2.77
CA LEU A 112 32.96 18.11 -4.12
C LEU A 112 33.86 17.12 -4.89
N ASN A 113 34.41 16.09 -4.21
CA ASN A 113 35.36 15.12 -4.77
C ASN A 113 34.72 13.75 -5.11
N GLY A 114 33.40 13.58 -4.96
CA GLY A 114 32.70 12.34 -5.32
C GLY A 114 32.86 11.18 -4.33
N GLU A 115 33.55 11.37 -3.20
CA GLU A 115 33.57 10.40 -2.10
C GLU A 115 32.31 10.56 -1.22
N GLU A 116 31.49 9.50 -1.14
CA GLU A 116 30.35 9.45 -0.24
C GLU A 116 30.83 9.25 1.20
N LYS A 117 30.65 10.29 2.03
CA LYS A 117 30.86 10.21 3.48
C LYS A 117 29.52 10.21 4.18
N PHE A 118 29.38 9.42 5.23
CA PHE A 118 28.14 9.33 5.99
C PHE A 118 28.29 9.92 7.39
N ARG A 119 27.22 10.53 7.88
CA ARG A 119 27.05 10.96 9.27
C ARG A 119 26.75 9.75 10.17
N PRO A 120 27.10 9.81 11.47
CA PRO A 120 26.72 8.77 12.42
C PRO A 120 25.21 8.54 12.52
N ALA A 121 24.82 7.31 12.83
CA ALA A 121 23.44 6.85 12.90
C ALA A 121 22.57 7.71 13.84
N TYR A 122 23.10 8.14 14.99
CA TYR A 122 22.38 8.97 15.95
C TYR A 122 22.03 10.38 15.41
N LEU A 123 22.54 10.78 14.24
CA LEU A 123 22.15 12.02 13.55
C LEU A 123 21.00 11.83 12.55
N LEU A 124 20.42 10.63 12.44
CA LEU A 124 19.24 10.41 11.62
C LEU A 124 18.07 11.20 12.21
N SER A 125 17.54 12.14 11.44
CA SER A 125 16.47 13.05 11.89
C SER A 125 15.16 12.31 12.13
N ASP A 126 14.79 11.44 11.19
CA ASP A 126 13.60 10.60 11.25
C ASP A 126 13.96 9.15 11.59
N GLY A 127 13.71 8.77 12.85
CA GLY A 127 13.97 7.42 13.35
C GLY A 127 13.15 6.33 12.65
N ARG A 128 12.02 6.68 12.03
CA ARG A 128 11.18 5.73 11.29
C ARG A 128 11.91 5.13 10.08
N LEU A 129 12.95 5.81 9.61
CA LEU A 129 13.79 5.41 8.48
C LEU A 129 15.04 4.63 8.93
N GLU A 130 15.11 4.17 10.19
CA GLU A 130 16.24 3.40 10.71
C GLU A 130 16.56 2.13 9.90
N ARG A 131 15.55 1.52 9.26
CA ARG A 131 15.70 0.29 8.44
C ARG A 131 15.85 0.57 6.95
N ALA A 132 15.94 1.82 6.51
CA ALA A 132 16.06 2.15 5.08
C ALA A 132 17.30 1.52 4.42
N GLY A 133 18.35 1.23 5.20
CA GLY A 133 19.54 0.50 4.75
C GLY A 133 19.40 -1.02 4.65
N ARG A 134 18.19 -1.60 4.84
CA ARG A 134 17.95 -3.04 4.77
C ARG A 134 17.35 -3.44 3.41
N LEU A 135 18.19 -3.98 2.53
CA LEU A 135 17.76 -4.43 1.19
C LEU A 135 17.02 -5.77 1.29
N LYS A 136 15.77 -5.86 0.79
CA LYS A 136 15.05 -7.14 0.73
C LYS A 136 15.65 -8.03 -0.38
N LYS A 137 15.90 -9.31 -0.07
CA LYS A 137 16.23 -10.34 -1.05
C LYS A 137 15.01 -10.55 -1.95
N VAL A 138 15.10 -10.20 -3.23
CA VAL A 138 14.07 -10.55 -4.23
C VAL A 138 14.05 -12.08 -4.33
N ALA A 139 13.02 -12.70 -3.78
CA ALA A 139 12.83 -14.14 -3.91
C ALA A 139 12.38 -14.44 -5.35
N SER A 140 13.20 -15.23 -6.04
CA SER A 140 13.01 -15.74 -7.38
C SER A 140 11.68 -16.49 -7.55
N GLN A 141 10.96 -16.15 -8.62
CA GLN A 141 9.79 -16.84 -9.17
C GLN A 141 9.94 -18.36 -9.21
N ALA A 142 8.93 -19.08 -8.73
CA ALA A 142 8.64 -20.46 -9.15
C ALA A 142 7.15 -20.83 -8.93
N TYR A 143 6.45 -21.06 -10.05
CA TYR A 143 5.27 -21.94 -10.29
C TYR A 143 3.98 -21.68 -9.46
N VAL A 144 2.77 -21.64 -10.06
CA VAL A 144 2.15 -22.70 -10.88
C VAL A 144 1.12 -22.13 -11.87
N ASN A 145 1.15 -22.68 -13.09
CA ASN A 145 0.10 -22.65 -14.11
C ASN A 145 -1.20 -23.33 -13.64
N SER A 146 -2.35 -22.71 -13.87
CA SER A 146 -3.59 -23.45 -14.15
C SER A 146 -4.36 -22.74 -15.25
N HIS A 147 -4.45 -23.39 -16.41
CA HIS A 147 -5.24 -22.96 -17.56
C HIS A 147 -6.73 -22.88 -17.22
N ALA A 148 -7.28 -21.67 -17.29
CA ALA A 148 -8.69 -21.42 -17.56
C ALA A 148 -8.76 -20.40 -18.71
N VAL A 149 -9.45 -20.76 -19.78
CA VAL A 149 -9.70 -19.87 -20.92
C VAL A 149 -10.72 -18.82 -20.46
N SER A 150 -10.27 -17.60 -20.18
CA SER A 150 -11.12 -16.44 -19.92
C SER A 150 -11.09 -15.48 -21.11
N ASN A 151 -12.22 -14.84 -21.41
CA ASN A 151 -12.36 -13.81 -22.45
C ASN A 151 -11.88 -12.42 -21.98
N GLY A 152 -10.78 -12.38 -21.22
CA GLY A 152 -10.11 -11.15 -20.82
C GLY A 152 -8.61 -11.39 -20.88
N ASN A 153 -7.92 -10.74 -21.82
CA ASN A 153 -6.51 -10.98 -22.09
C ASN A 153 -5.65 -10.82 -20.83
N SER A 154 -4.77 -11.80 -20.62
CA SER A 154 -3.58 -11.69 -19.79
C SER A 154 -2.77 -10.47 -20.27
N ILE A 155 -2.66 -9.46 -19.42
CA ILE A 155 -1.77 -8.31 -19.61
C ILE A 155 -0.34 -8.83 -19.44
N THR A 156 0.20 -9.42 -20.50
CA THR A 156 1.63 -9.74 -20.59
C THR A 156 2.25 -8.86 -21.66
N ASN A 157 2.86 -7.78 -21.15
CA ASN A 157 3.94 -6.97 -21.72
C ASN A 157 4.22 -7.15 -23.22
N THR A 158 3.68 -6.24 -24.03
CA THR A 158 4.44 -5.61 -25.12
C THR A 158 3.63 -4.45 -25.67
N LEU A 159 3.93 -3.22 -25.26
CA LEU A 159 3.71 -2.00 -26.06
C LEU A 159 4.40 -0.81 -25.40
N ASN A 160 5.21 -0.12 -26.21
CA ASN A 160 5.92 1.11 -25.87
C ASN A 160 4.94 2.20 -25.41
N GLY A 161 5.09 2.66 -24.17
CA GLY A 161 4.22 3.63 -23.49
C GLY A 161 3.48 2.99 -22.31
N SER A 162 4.18 2.67 -21.23
CA SER A 162 3.68 1.91 -20.07
C SER A 162 2.36 2.50 -19.56
N THR A 163 1.25 1.80 -19.81
CA THR A 163 -0.05 2.14 -19.24
C THR A 163 -0.02 1.80 -17.75
N LEU A 164 -0.08 2.85 -16.93
CA LEU A 164 -0.12 2.71 -15.49
C LEU A 164 -1.46 2.12 -15.05
N THR A 165 -1.38 1.25 -14.06
CA THR A 165 -2.50 0.47 -13.56
C THR A 165 -2.81 0.84 -12.11
N ALA A 166 -4.09 1.04 -11.82
CA ALA A 166 -4.60 1.24 -10.48
C ALA A 166 -5.56 0.12 -10.09
N SER A 167 -5.59 -0.21 -8.80
CA SER A 167 -6.65 -1.02 -8.20
C SER A 167 -7.38 -0.23 -7.13
N ILE A 168 -8.67 -0.50 -6.95
CA ILE A 168 -9.52 0.17 -5.96
C ILE A 168 -10.02 -0.87 -4.96
N ILE A 169 -9.87 -0.60 -3.67
CA ILE A 169 -10.36 -1.45 -2.58
C ILE A 169 -11.29 -0.60 -1.71
N ALA A 170 -12.58 -0.96 -1.71
CA ALA A 170 -13.54 -0.43 -0.74
C ALA A 170 -13.53 -1.29 0.52
N VAL A 171 -13.53 -0.68 1.71
CA VAL A 171 -13.61 -1.39 2.99
C VAL A 171 -14.95 -1.02 3.65
N GLY A 172 -15.87 -1.98 3.76
CA GLY A 172 -17.20 -1.72 4.30
C GLY A 172 -18.17 -2.91 4.24
N ASP A 173 -18.58 -3.42 5.39
CA ASP A 173 -19.61 -4.47 5.50
C ASP A 173 -21.00 -3.98 5.07
N GLU A 174 -21.27 -2.68 5.22
CA GLU A 174 -22.49 -2.01 4.77
C GLU A 174 -22.65 -2.02 3.24
N ILE A 175 -21.53 -1.97 2.52
CA ILE A 175 -21.50 -2.14 1.06
C ILE A 175 -21.75 -3.61 0.72
N LEU A 176 -21.06 -4.54 1.38
CA LEU A 176 -21.22 -5.99 1.15
C LEU A 176 -22.63 -6.50 1.47
N SER A 177 -23.28 -5.93 2.49
CA SER A 177 -24.65 -6.25 2.87
C SER A 177 -25.70 -5.57 1.99
N GLY A 178 -25.30 -4.63 1.13
CA GLY A 178 -26.20 -3.85 0.28
C GLY A 178 -27.05 -2.83 1.05
N THR A 179 -26.68 -2.51 2.29
CA THR A 179 -27.36 -1.49 3.10
C THR A 179 -27.03 -0.07 2.59
N VAL A 180 -25.83 0.09 2.03
CA VAL A 180 -25.35 1.33 1.41
C VAL A 180 -24.92 1.03 -0.02
N GLU A 181 -25.32 1.88 -0.96
CA GLU A 181 -24.85 1.83 -2.34
C GLU A 181 -23.51 2.55 -2.47
N ASP A 182 -22.51 1.89 -3.07
CA ASP A 182 -21.20 2.48 -3.27
C ASP A 182 -21.20 3.50 -4.42
N GLN A 183 -21.15 4.78 -4.05
CA GLN A 183 -21.09 5.90 -4.99
C GLN A 183 -19.65 6.38 -5.27
N LEU A 184 -18.68 5.91 -4.47
CA LEU A 184 -17.28 6.34 -4.53
C LEU A 184 -16.53 5.58 -5.63
N GLN A 185 -16.78 4.27 -5.74
CA GLN A 185 -16.16 3.40 -6.74
C GLN A 185 -16.27 3.94 -8.17
N PRO A 186 -17.47 4.31 -8.68
CA PRO A 186 -17.59 4.77 -10.06
C PRO A 186 -16.96 6.14 -10.27
N LEU A 187 -17.00 7.01 -9.25
CA LEU A 187 -16.38 8.33 -9.29
C LEU A 187 -14.86 8.23 -9.39
N LEU A 188 -14.25 7.44 -8.52
CA LEU A 188 -12.80 7.23 -8.53
C LEU A 188 -12.31 6.57 -9.82
N CYS A 189 -13.07 5.61 -10.36
CA CYS A 189 -12.79 5.03 -11.68
C CYS A 189 -12.75 6.09 -12.79
N ARG A 190 -13.71 7.03 -12.81
CA ARG A 190 -13.74 8.11 -13.82
C ARG A 190 -12.56 9.06 -13.65
N LYS A 191 -12.23 9.42 -12.40
CA LYS A 191 -11.11 10.29 -12.07
C LYS A 191 -9.76 9.68 -12.50
N LEU A 192 -9.50 8.42 -12.19
CA LEU A 192 -8.29 7.70 -12.63
C LEU A 192 -8.18 7.61 -14.17
N HIS A 193 -9.28 7.29 -14.86
CA HIS A 193 -9.27 7.29 -16.33
C HIS A 193 -8.98 8.69 -16.92
N SER A 194 -9.44 9.75 -16.26
CA SER A 194 -9.21 11.14 -16.71
C SER A 194 -7.74 11.58 -16.65
N ILE A 195 -6.91 10.86 -15.89
CA ILE A 195 -5.46 11.08 -15.83
C ILE A 195 -4.65 9.98 -16.55
N GLY A 196 -5.33 9.15 -17.37
CA GLY A 196 -4.69 8.14 -18.20
C GLY A 196 -4.30 6.84 -17.48
N TRP A 197 -4.83 6.59 -16.28
CA TRP A 197 -4.63 5.35 -15.52
C TRP A 197 -5.71 4.32 -15.85
N LEU A 198 -5.30 3.07 -16.01
CA LEU A 198 -6.21 1.95 -16.20
C LEU A 198 -6.59 1.34 -14.85
N VAL A 199 -7.88 1.29 -14.53
CA VAL A 199 -8.34 0.55 -13.35
C VAL A 199 -8.39 -0.94 -13.69
N SER A 200 -7.50 -1.75 -13.12
CA SER A 200 -7.45 -3.18 -13.41
C SER A 200 -8.52 -3.96 -12.66
N GLU A 201 -8.83 -3.55 -11.43
CA GLU A 201 -9.82 -4.18 -10.58
C GLU A 201 -10.37 -3.19 -9.57
N SER A 202 -11.64 -3.38 -9.21
CA SER A 202 -12.28 -2.74 -8.07
C SER A 202 -13.01 -3.81 -7.27
N LEU A 203 -12.80 -3.83 -5.97
CA LEU A 203 -13.37 -4.86 -5.08
C LEU A 203 -13.78 -4.25 -3.75
N VAL A 204 -14.64 -4.97 -3.03
CA VAL A 204 -15.10 -4.60 -1.69
C VAL A 204 -14.64 -5.70 -0.71
N VAL A 205 -13.99 -5.31 0.39
CA VAL A 205 -13.59 -6.21 1.48
C VAL A 205 -14.36 -5.92 2.75
N ARG A 206 -14.38 -6.91 3.65
CA ARG A 206 -14.99 -6.79 4.97
C ARG A 206 -14.21 -5.81 5.86
N ASN A 207 -14.89 -5.32 6.89
CA ASN A 207 -14.29 -4.57 8.00
C ASN A 207 -13.46 -5.49 8.93
N ASP A 208 -12.49 -6.19 8.34
CA ASP A 208 -11.59 -7.14 8.99
C ASP A 208 -10.15 -6.89 8.54
N ILE A 209 -9.22 -6.80 9.51
CA ILE A 209 -7.81 -6.44 9.28
C ILE A 209 -7.16 -7.41 8.29
N ASP A 210 -7.45 -8.70 8.40
CA ASP A 210 -6.84 -9.75 7.59
C ASP A 210 -7.35 -9.67 6.14
N SER A 211 -8.65 -9.44 5.99
CA SER A 211 -9.28 -9.23 4.68
C SER A 211 -8.69 -8.03 3.94
N VAL A 212 -8.47 -6.90 4.63
CA VAL A 212 -7.81 -5.72 4.04
C VAL A 212 -6.34 -6.03 3.72
N ALA A 213 -5.61 -6.65 4.66
CA ALA A 213 -4.19 -6.91 4.50
C ALA A 213 -3.88 -7.84 3.32
N ASP A 214 -4.62 -8.94 3.18
CA ASP A 214 -4.43 -9.91 2.12
C ASP A 214 -4.64 -9.29 0.73
N GLU A 215 -5.62 -8.40 0.62
CA GLU A 215 -5.94 -7.75 -0.65
C GLU A 215 -4.96 -6.63 -0.99
N VAL A 216 -4.58 -5.81 0.00
CA VAL A 216 -3.53 -4.80 -0.18
C VAL A 216 -2.22 -5.46 -0.61
N GLU A 217 -1.83 -6.58 0.03
CA GLU A 217 -0.62 -7.33 -0.33
C GLU A 217 -0.66 -7.84 -1.78
N ARG A 218 -1.81 -8.38 -2.19
CA ARG A 218 -2.02 -8.88 -3.55
C ARG A 218 -1.90 -7.75 -4.57
N LYS A 219 -2.60 -6.64 -4.34
CA LYS A 219 -2.73 -5.55 -5.31
C LYS A 219 -1.53 -4.65 -5.39
N ARG A 220 -0.87 -4.35 -4.26
CA ARG A 220 0.35 -3.53 -4.26
C ARG A 220 1.49 -4.15 -5.06
N SER A 221 1.44 -5.48 -5.28
CA SER A 221 2.46 -6.24 -6.00
C SER A 221 2.16 -6.34 -7.50
N SER A 222 0.90 -6.21 -7.91
CA SER A 222 0.46 -6.32 -9.32
C SER A 222 0.14 -4.99 -9.98
N ASN A 223 0.02 -3.92 -9.22
CA ASN A 223 -0.44 -2.61 -9.67
C ASN A 223 0.52 -1.48 -9.31
N ASP A 224 0.56 -0.45 -10.15
CA ASP A 224 1.39 0.73 -9.93
C ASP A 224 0.89 1.58 -8.76
N MET A 225 -0.42 1.61 -8.52
CA MET A 225 -1.04 2.27 -7.37
C MET A 225 -2.27 1.52 -6.87
N VAL A 226 -2.48 1.53 -5.56
CA VAL A 226 -3.68 1.00 -4.90
C VAL A 226 -4.38 2.16 -4.19
N PHE A 227 -5.68 2.31 -4.44
CA PHE A 227 -6.52 3.28 -3.75
C PHE A 227 -7.47 2.56 -2.80
N LEU A 228 -7.50 3.00 -1.55
CA LEU A 228 -8.46 2.52 -0.55
C LEU A 228 -9.40 3.65 -0.14
N TYR A 229 -10.63 3.28 0.18
CA TYR A 229 -11.56 4.14 0.91
C TYR A 229 -12.47 3.30 1.81
N GLY A 230 -13.08 3.94 2.80
CA GLY A 230 -13.85 3.28 3.85
C GLY A 230 -12.96 2.68 4.94
N GLY A 231 -13.55 2.39 6.09
CA GLY A 231 -12.85 1.82 7.25
C GLY A 231 -11.74 2.72 7.82
N VAL A 232 -11.88 4.04 7.73
CA VAL A 232 -10.94 5.02 8.31
C VAL A 232 -11.70 5.97 9.22
N GLY A 233 -11.32 5.98 10.50
CA GLY A 233 -12.01 6.74 11.53
C GLY A 233 -11.67 6.20 12.93
N PRO A 234 -12.38 6.67 13.97
CA PRO A 234 -12.14 6.28 15.36
C PRO A 234 -12.96 5.07 15.82
N LEU A 235 -13.71 4.41 14.93
CA LEU A 235 -14.56 3.28 15.29
C LEU A 235 -13.79 1.97 15.23
N HIS A 236 -14.19 0.98 16.02
CA HIS A 236 -13.61 -0.38 15.99
C HIS A 236 -13.70 -1.06 14.61
N SER A 237 -14.63 -0.63 13.75
CA SER A 237 -14.76 -1.11 12.37
C SER A 237 -13.78 -0.44 11.40
N ASP A 238 -13.09 0.62 11.82
CA ASP A 238 -12.13 1.37 11.01
C ASP A 238 -10.77 0.67 10.96
N VAL A 239 -10.72 -0.41 10.18
CA VAL A 239 -9.59 -1.34 10.13
C VAL A 239 -8.60 -1.06 8.99
N THR A 240 -8.85 -0.08 8.12
CA THR A 240 -8.12 0.10 6.85
C THR A 240 -6.63 0.34 7.09
N LEU A 241 -6.25 1.25 7.99
CA LEU A 241 -4.84 1.53 8.27
C LEU A 241 -4.14 0.35 8.96
N ALA A 242 -4.86 -0.38 9.82
CA ALA A 242 -4.34 -1.59 10.45
C ALA A 242 -4.06 -2.69 9.41
N GLY A 243 -4.97 -2.87 8.45
CA GLY A 243 -4.80 -3.80 7.33
C GLY A 243 -3.64 -3.40 6.42
N VAL A 244 -3.51 -2.11 6.09
CA VAL A 244 -2.35 -1.58 5.35
C VAL A 244 -1.05 -1.84 6.12
N ALA A 245 -0.98 -1.54 7.41
CA ALA A 245 0.20 -1.81 8.24
C ALA A 245 0.58 -3.30 8.20
N LYS A 246 -0.40 -4.20 8.36
CA LYS A 246 -0.20 -5.64 8.30
C LYS A 246 0.30 -6.11 6.93
N ALA A 247 -0.26 -5.59 5.82
CA ALA A 247 0.19 -5.93 4.47
C ALA A 247 1.67 -5.56 4.24
N PHE A 248 2.10 -4.40 4.72
CA PHE A 248 3.50 -3.98 4.61
C PHE A 248 4.43 -4.63 5.64
N GLY A 249 3.88 -5.39 6.59
CA GLY A 249 4.64 -5.99 7.69
C GLY A 249 5.24 -4.94 8.63
N VAL A 250 4.55 -3.81 8.80
CA VAL A 250 4.94 -2.72 9.72
C VAL A 250 3.95 -2.63 10.88
N ARG A 251 4.37 -2.00 11.98
CA ARG A 251 3.49 -1.76 13.12
C ARG A 251 2.53 -0.62 12.80
N LEU A 252 1.33 -0.70 13.35
CA LEU A 252 0.46 0.46 13.52
C LEU A 252 0.86 1.18 14.82
N ALA A 253 1.31 2.44 14.72
CA ALA A 253 1.85 3.22 15.84
C ALA A 253 1.20 4.60 15.90
N PRO A 254 1.02 5.19 17.10
CA PRO A 254 0.63 6.59 17.21
C PRO A 254 1.67 7.49 16.53
N ASP A 255 1.20 8.42 15.71
CA ASP A 255 2.00 9.52 15.17
C ASP A 255 1.74 10.77 16.01
N GLU A 256 2.77 11.22 16.75
CA GLU A 256 2.63 12.32 17.72
C GLU A 256 2.24 13.64 17.05
N GLU A 257 2.79 13.94 15.87
CA GLU A 257 2.46 15.15 15.12
C GLU A 257 1.02 15.12 14.63
N PHE A 258 0.57 13.97 14.13
CA PHE A 258 -0.81 13.81 13.69
C PHE A 258 -1.78 13.81 14.87
N GLU A 259 -1.42 13.21 16.00
CA GLU A 259 -2.23 13.26 17.21
C GLU A 259 -2.43 14.69 17.71
N GLU A 260 -1.36 15.49 17.74
CA GLU A 260 -1.44 16.91 18.08
C GLU A 260 -2.32 17.68 17.09
N TYR A 261 -2.18 17.42 15.80
CA TYR A 261 -3.00 18.02 14.76
C TYR A 261 -4.49 17.69 14.92
N LEU A 262 -4.82 16.42 15.19
CA LEU A 262 -6.19 15.97 15.46
C LEU A 262 -6.74 16.61 16.74
N ARG A 263 -5.92 16.81 17.77
CA ARG A 263 -6.31 17.52 18.99
C ARG A 263 -6.67 18.98 18.73
N HIS A 264 -5.97 19.66 17.84
CA HIS A 264 -6.31 21.03 17.43
C HIS A 264 -7.65 21.11 16.67
N LEU A 265 -7.96 20.09 15.86
CA LEU A 265 -9.19 20.04 15.07
C LEU A 265 -10.43 19.68 15.90
N PHE A 266 -10.32 18.66 16.74
CA PHE A 266 -11.46 18.09 17.46
C PHE A 266 -11.56 18.55 18.93
N GLY A 267 -10.52 19.22 19.45
CA GLY A 267 -10.39 19.63 20.85
C GLY A 267 -10.20 18.43 21.79
N ASP A 268 -10.47 18.63 23.08
CA ASP A 268 -10.42 17.58 24.12
C ASP A 268 -11.57 16.54 24.02
N LYS A 269 -12.26 16.45 22.88
CA LYS A 269 -13.37 15.51 22.67
C LYS A 269 -12.91 14.08 22.38
N CYS A 270 -11.60 13.85 22.24
CA CYS A 270 -11.05 12.51 22.17
C CYS A 270 -11.18 11.83 23.55
N THR A 271 -12.27 11.08 23.76
CA THR A 271 -12.49 10.31 24.98
C THR A 271 -11.71 9.00 24.91
N GLY A 272 -10.56 8.94 25.57
CA GLY A 272 -9.71 7.74 25.66
C GLY A 272 -8.25 8.09 25.96
N ASP A 273 -7.43 7.10 26.34
CA ASP A 273 -6.00 7.33 26.64
C ASP A 273 -5.17 7.68 25.39
N ARG A 274 -5.68 7.37 24.17
CA ARG A 274 -5.04 7.64 22.86
C ARG A 274 -6.07 7.85 21.75
N ASN A 275 -5.75 8.68 20.76
CA ASN A 275 -6.58 8.88 19.58
C ASN A 275 -6.31 7.77 18.55
N GLU A 276 -7.27 6.87 18.32
CA GLU A 276 -7.13 5.76 17.36
C GLU A 276 -6.90 6.24 15.92
N MET A 277 -7.41 7.43 15.57
CA MET A 277 -7.16 8.03 14.24
C MET A 277 -5.70 8.43 14.04
N ALA A 278 -4.92 8.61 15.11
CA ALA A 278 -3.49 8.91 15.03
C ALA A 278 -2.62 7.66 14.82
N LEU A 279 -3.22 6.47 14.79
CA LEU A 279 -2.51 5.22 14.58
C LEU A 279 -2.21 5.03 13.08
N LEU A 280 -0.93 5.15 12.70
CA LEU A 280 -0.46 5.10 11.31
C LEU A 280 0.54 3.96 11.10
N PRO A 281 0.62 3.39 9.88
CA PRO A 281 1.69 2.44 9.51
C PRO A 281 3.10 3.04 9.67
N GLU A 282 3.85 2.55 10.65
CA GLU A 282 5.15 3.09 11.03
C GLU A 282 6.19 2.93 9.91
N GLY A 283 7.01 3.96 9.65
CA GLY A 283 8.11 3.88 8.68
C GLY A 283 7.74 4.07 7.21
N ILE A 284 6.45 4.05 6.88
CA ILE A 284 6.00 4.10 5.48
C ILE A 284 4.93 5.17 5.21
N THR A 285 4.34 5.73 6.26
CA THR A 285 3.28 6.72 6.13
C THR A 285 3.82 8.09 5.76
N GLN A 286 3.24 8.67 4.71
CA GLN A 286 3.39 10.06 4.31
C GLN A 286 2.03 10.74 4.49
N LEU A 287 1.99 11.75 5.35
CA LEU A 287 0.82 12.60 5.53
C LEU A 287 0.91 13.75 4.53
N LEU A 288 -0.07 13.80 3.65
CA LEU A 288 -0.15 14.76 2.56
C LEU A 288 -1.10 15.88 2.97
N HIS A 289 -0.54 16.93 3.56
CA HIS A 289 -1.30 18.07 4.06
C HIS A 289 -1.76 18.98 2.91
N HIS A 290 -3.01 19.43 2.99
CA HIS A 290 -3.58 20.40 2.07
C HIS A 290 -4.53 21.33 2.83
N GLU A 291 -4.49 22.64 2.56
CA GLU A 291 -5.25 23.66 3.32
C GLU A 291 -6.78 23.47 3.23
N ARG A 292 -7.25 22.86 2.14
CA ARG A 292 -8.68 22.56 1.91
C ARG A 292 -9.17 21.31 2.61
N LEU A 293 -8.27 20.45 3.09
CA LEU A 293 -8.65 19.20 3.74
C LEU A 293 -8.58 19.33 5.25
N PRO A 294 -9.62 18.90 5.99
CA PRO A 294 -9.59 18.90 7.45
C PRO A 294 -8.61 17.87 8.00
N VAL A 295 -8.34 16.79 7.27
CA VAL A 295 -7.32 15.78 7.62
C VAL A 295 -6.45 15.51 6.38
N PRO A 296 -5.14 15.27 6.55
CA PRO A 296 -4.24 14.98 5.44
C PRO A 296 -4.64 13.68 4.72
N LEU A 297 -4.32 13.58 3.43
CA LEU A 297 -4.38 12.29 2.74
C LEU A 297 -3.25 11.39 3.26
N ILE A 298 -3.51 10.09 3.33
CA ILE A 298 -2.55 9.14 3.86
C ILE A 298 -1.99 8.32 2.70
N LYS A 299 -0.67 8.38 2.51
CA LYS A 299 0.03 7.57 1.51
C LYS A 299 1.02 6.63 2.20
N CYS A 300 0.91 5.33 1.89
CA CYS A 300 1.83 4.30 2.34
C CYS A 300 2.47 3.64 1.11
N GLN A 301 3.68 4.05 0.72
CA GLN A 301 4.32 3.59 -0.52
C GLN A 301 3.43 3.85 -1.75
N ASN A 302 3.07 2.81 -2.52
CA ASN A 302 2.14 2.87 -3.66
C ASN A 302 0.67 2.66 -3.26
N VAL A 303 0.32 2.92 -2.00
CA VAL A 303 -1.03 2.80 -1.49
C VAL A 303 -1.50 4.18 -1.01
N ILE A 304 -2.62 4.66 -1.54
CA ILE A 304 -3.27 5.91 -1.13
C ILE A 304 -4.58 5.55 -0.43
N VAL A 305 -4.75 6.05 0.78
CA VAL A 305 -5.96 5.89 1.59
C VAL A 305 -6.73 7.21 1.56
N LEU A 306 -7.93 7.16 0.98
CA LEU A 306 -8.88 8.26 0.87
C LEU A 306 -9.87 8.16 2.02
N THR A 307 -10.12 9.27 2.70
CA THR A 307 -10.95 9.33 3.91
C THR A 307 -12.35 9.90 3.66
N GLY A 308 -12.67 10.23 2.39
CA GLY A 308 -13.96 10.80 2.03
C GLY A 308 -15.10 9.81 2.25
N ALA A 309 -16.14 10.24 2.97
CA ALA A 309 -17.32 9.43 3.29
C ALA A 309 -18.41 9.52 2.20
N ASN A 310 -18.33 10.53 1.32
CA ASN A 310 -19.29 10.77 0.25
C ASN A 310 -18.59 11.29 -1.02
N ALA A 311 -19.36 11.40 -2.11
CA ALA A 311 -18.84 11.77 -3.42
C ALA A 311 -18.23 13.19 -3.45
N GLU A 312 -18.75 14.13 -2.66
CA GLU A 312 -18.24 15.51 -2.60
C GLU A 312 -16.88 15.54 -1.90
N GLU A 313 -16.76 14.87 -0.75
CA GLU A 313 -15.49 14.73 -0.03
C GLU A 313 -14.43 13.99 -0.86
N LEU A 314 -14.82 12.92 -1.57
CA LEU A 314 -13.92 12.21 -2.48
C LEU A 314 -13.45 13.11 -3.64
N ASP A 315 -14.34 13.94 -4.20
CA ASP A 315 -13.97 14.88 -5.26
C ASP A 315 -12.96 15.91 -4.77
N GLU A 316 -13.19 16.49 -3.59
CA GLU A 316 -12.29 17.47 -2.98
C GLU A 316 -10.93 16.84 -2.66
N GLN A 317 -10.91 15.63 -2.08
CA GLN A 317 -9.68 14.88 -1.82
C GLN A 317 -8.90 14.57 -3.09
N TRP A 318 -9.60 14.18 -4.16
CA TRP A 318 -8.98 13.95 -5.46
C TRP A 318 -8.35 15.23 -6.01
N ASN A 319 -9.07 16.35 -5.98
CA ASN A 319 -8.55 17.61 -6.50
C ASN A 319 -7.29 18.06 -5.73
N CYS A 320 -7.31 17.92 -4.40
CA CYS A 320 -6.14 18.19 -3.56
C CYS A 320 -4.97 17.24 -3.88
N LEU A 321 -5.23 15.96 -4.13
CA LEU A 321 -4.19 14.99 -4.52
C LEU A 321 -3.50 15.40 -5.84
N ILE A 322 -4.27 15.88 -6.82
CA ILE A 322 -3.73 16.34 -8.11
C ILE A 322 -2.88 17.61 -7.94
N GLU A 323 -3.31 18.56 -7.13
CA GLU A 323 -2.52 19.78 -6.85
C GLU A 323 -1.21 19.45 -6.11
N LEU A 324 -1.27 18.57 -5.11
CA LEU A 324 -0.07 18.10 -4.41
C LEU A 324 0.88 17.33 -5.33
N ASN A 325 0.33 16.63 -6.32
CA ASN A 325 1.14 15.90 -7.29
C ASN A 325 2.01 16.83 -8.16
N GLU A 326 1.54 18.01 -8.53
CA GLU A 326 2.32 18.97 -9.34
C GLU A 326 3.64 19.37 -8.66
N SER A 327 3.70 19.33 -7.33
CA SER A 327 4.88 19.68 -6.54
C SER A 327 5.70 18.47 -6.07
N ALA A 328 5.08 17.31 -5.86
CA ALA A 328 5.71 16.16 -5.20
C ALA A 328 5.82 14.88 -6.05
N GLY A 329 5.25 14.84 -7.27
CA GLY A 329 5.34 13.68 -8.17
C GLY A 329 4.72 12.40 -7.59
N LEU A 330 3.56 12.53 -6.93
CA LEU A 330 2.87 11.47 -6.21
C LEU A 330 2.17 10.45 -7.13
N VAL A 331 1.63 10.91 -8.26
CA VAL A 331 0.84 10.18 -9.25
C VAL A 331 1.21 10.70 -10.64
N GLN A 332 1.70 9.85 -11.53
CA GLN A 332 2.05 10.30 -12.88
C GLN A 332 0.80 10.67 -13.68
N ILE A 333 0.71 11.91 -14.16
CA ILE A 333 -0.39 12.35 -15.03
C ILE A 333 -0.01 12.02 -16.46
N ASN A 334 -0.78 11.14 -17.10
CA ASN A 334 -0.63 10.77 -18.49
C ASN A 334 -1.74 11.42 -19.33
N GLU A 335 -1.58 11.40 -20.65
CA GLU A 335 -2.66 11.81 -21.56
C GLU A 335 -3.94 11.00 -21.29
N PRO A 336 -5.10 11.67 -21.17
CA PRO A 336 -6.37 11.00 -20.92
C PRO A 336 -6.73 10.06 -22.06
N PHE A 337 -7.51 9.02 -21.75
CA PHE A 337 -8.09 8.18 -22.79
C PHE A 337 -9.08 8.99 -23.64
N VAL A 338 -8.93 8.92 -24.95
CA VAL A 338 -9.91 9.39 -25.91
C VAL A 338 -11.04 8.37 -25.95
N MET A 339 -12.25 8.80 -25.62
CA MET A 339 -13.45 7.97 -25.63
C MET A 339 -14.36 8.35 -26.79
N LYS A 340 -15.04 7.36 -27.38
CA LYS A 340 -16.09 7.61 -28.37
C LYS A 340 -17.16 6.53 -28.30
N ASP A 341 -18.40 6.97 -28.24
CA ASP A 341 -19.57 6.10 -28.25
C ASP A 341 -20.15 5.99 -29.65
N LEU A 342 -20.54 4.77 -30.02
CA LEU A 342 -21.32 4.47 -31.20
C LEU A 342 -22.54 3.66 -30.81
N THR A 343 -23.70 4.07 -31.32
CA THR A 343 -24.95 3.33 -31.14
C THR A 343 -25.23 2.50 -32.38
N LEU A 344 -25.49 1.21 -32.18
CA LEU A 344 -25.87 0.28 -33.22
C LEU A 344 -27.32 -0.20 -33.04
N THR A 345 -28.04 -0.26 -34.16
CA THR A 345 -29.44 -0.74 -34.20
C THR A 345 -29.56 -2.24 -34.46
N ILE A 346 -28.43 -2.91 -34.70
CA ILE A 346 -28.37 -4.36 -34.97
C ILE A 346 -28.35 -5.18 -33.69
N SER A 347 -28.62 -6.48 -33.80
CA SER A 347 -28.57 -7.42 -32.68
C SER A 347 -27.14 -7.75 -32.23
N ASP A 348 -27.00 -8.29 -31.03
CA ASP A 348 -25.69 -8.73 -30.50
C ASP A 348 -25.07 -9.84 -31.35
N VAL A 349 -25.91 -10.72 -31.91
CA VAL A 349 -25.49 -11.81 -32.79
C VAL A 349 -24.84 -11.27 -34.07
N GLU A 350 -25.43 -10.22 -34.65
CA GLU A 350 -24.92 -9.57 -35.85
C GLU A 350 -23.65 -8.74 -35.55
N ALA A 351 -23.58 -8.11 -34.39
CA ALA A 351 -22.43 -7.29 -33.98
C ALA A 351 -21.22 -8.13 -33.52
N CYS A 352 -21.45 -9.33 -32.98
CA CYS A 352 -20.42 -10.15 -32.33
C CYS A 352 -19.22 -10.46 -33.23
N GLN A 353 -19.45 -10.95 -34.46
CA GLN A 353 -18.36 -11.34 -35.35
C GLN A 353 -17.54 -10.13 -35.86
N PRO A 354 -18.16 -9.01 -36.31
CA PRO A 354 -17.43 -7.78 -36.62
C PRO A 354 -16.58 -7.26 -35.45
N LEU A 355 -17.15 -7.23 -34.24
CA LEU A 355 -16.45 -6.74 -33.05
C LEU A 355 -15.29 -7.64 -32.64
N SER A 356 -15.48 -8.95 -32.68
CA SER A 356 -14.42 -9.92 -32.36
C SER A 356 -13.23 -9.78 -33.30
N LYS A 357 -13.48 -9.60 -34.61
CA LYS A 357 -12.41 -9.34 -35.59
C LYS A 357 -11.72 -7.99 -35.32
N LEU A 358 -12.49 -6.98 -34.93
CA LEU A 358 -11.94 -5.66 -34.61
C LEU A 358 -11.00 -5.72 -33.39
N CYS A 359 -11.37 -6.46 -32.33
CA CYS A 359 -10.50 -6.67 -31.16
C CYS A 359 -9.18 -7.37 -31.52
N LEU A 360 -9.19 -8.29 -32.50
CA LEU A 360 -7.98 -8.96 -32.98
C LEU A 360 -7.10 -8.03 -33.83
N GLU A 361 -7.71 -7.17 -34.64
CA GLU A 361 -7.01 -6.19 -35.49
C GLU A 361 -6.40 -5.03 -34.68
N PHE A 362 -7.04 -4.67 -33.56
CA PHE A 362 -6.65 -3.54 -32.71
C PHE A 362 -6.56 -3.97 -31.23
N PRO A 363 -5.54 -4.76 -30.85
CA PRO A 363 -5.40 -5.28 -29.49
C PRO A 363 -5.09 -4.19 -28.44
N ASP A 364 -4.71 -3.01 -28.90
CA ASP A 364 -4.38 -1.82 -28.11
C ASP A 364 -5.61 -1.00 -27.66
N ILE A 365 -6.82 -1.45 -28.00
CA ILE A 365 -8.06 -0.69 -27.80
C ILE A 365 -9.02 -1.40 -26.87
N PHE A 366 -9.57 -0.64 -25.94
CA PHE A 366 -10.65 -1.12 -25.10
C PHE A 366 -11.98 -0.91 -25.80
N ILE A 367 -12.64 -2.01 -26.15
CA ILE A 367 -13.98 -2.01 -26.75
C ILE A 367 -14.94 -2.56 -25.71
N VAL A 368 -15.87 -1.72 -25.25
CA VAL A 368 -16.90 -2.09 -24.27
C VAL A 368 -18.26 -2.00 -24.93
N CYS A 369 -19.02 -3.09 -24.90
CA CYS A 369 -20.36 -3.16 -25.49
C CYS A 369 -21.41 -3.34 -24.40
N HIS A 370 -22.46 -2.53 -24.41
CA HIS A 370 -23.56 -2.64 -23.46
C HIS A 370 -24.89 -2.18 -24.06
N ARG A 371 -26.00 -2.69 -23.53
CA ARG A 371 -27.35 -2.21 -23.82
C ARG A 371 -28.01 -1.72 -22.54
N LYS A 372 -28.81 -0.66 -22.65
CA LYS A 372 -29.68 -0.21 -21.53
C LYS A 372 -30.81 -1.20 -21.26
N SER A 373 -31.28 -1.92 -22.27
CA SER A 373 -32.29 -2.97 -22.16
C SER A 373 -32.09 -4.01 -23.25
N ARG A 374 -32.59 -5.25 -23.07
CA ARG A 374 -32.45 -6.34 -24.06
C ARG A 374 -33.00 -5.99 -25.45
N SER A 375 -33.96 -5.08 -25.52
CA SER A 375 -34.61 -4.63 -26.76
C SER A 375 -34.16 -3.25 -27.23
N GLY A 376 -33.31 -2.55 -26.47
CA GLY A 376 -32.79 -1.23 -26.84
C GLY A 376 -31.51 -1.34 -27.67
N ASP A 377 -31.04 -0.24 -28.23
CA ASP A 377 -29.84 -0.21 -29.08
C ASP A 377 -28.55 -0.64 -28.35
N LEU A 378 -27.59 -1.17 -29.11
CA LEU A 378 -26.26 -1.54 -28.63
C LEU A 378 -25.34 -0.33 -28.62
N THR A 379 -24.88 0.09 -27.45
CA THR A 379 -23.85 1.10 -27.31
C THR A 379 -22.48 0.43 -27.27
N ILE A 380 -21.58 0.89 -28.14
CA ILE A 380 -20.17 0.50 -28.14
C ILE A 380 -19.35 1.71 -27.75
N ASN A 381 -18.63 1.59 -26.64
CA ASN A 381 -17.66 2.56 -26.17
C ASN A 381 -16.27 2.10 -26.59
N PHE A 382 -15.57 2.95 -27.34
CA PHE A 382 -14.17 2.78 -27.71
C PHE A 382 -13.32 3.65 -26.80
N LYS A 383 -12.26 3.10 -26.20
CA LYS A 383 -11.24 3.87 -25.47
C LYS A 383 -9.85 3.56 -26.00
N VAL A 384 -9.10 4.61 -26.32
CA VAL A 384 -7.72 4.52 -26.79
C VAL A 384 -6.92 5.74 -26.34
N LYS A 385 -5.58 5.65 -26.30
CA LYS A 385 -4.71 6.80 -26.00
C LYS A 385 -4.53 7.74 -27.21
N ASP A 386 -4.53 7.22 -28.43
CA ASP A 386 -4.29 7.98 -29.65
C ASP A 386 -5.57 8.23 -30.46
N LYS A 387 -5.92 9.51 -30.65
CA LYS A 387 -7.09 9.92 -31.44
C LYS A 387 -7.03 9.45 -32.90
N ALA A 388 -5.86 9.46 -33.54
CA ALA A 388 -5.73 9.00 -34.93
C ALA A 388 -6.03 7.50 -35.03
N ARG A 389 -5.59 6.73 -34.02
CA ARG A 389 -5.90 5.32 -33.88
C ARG A 389 -7.41 5.09 -33.73
N LEU A 390 -8.10 5.91 -32.94
CA LEU A 390 -9.55 5.82 -32.74
C LEU A 390 -10.33 5.94 -34.05
N ASP A 391 -9.98 6.92 -34.88
CA ASP A 391 -10.70 7.17 -36.13
C ASP A 391 -10.52 6.01 -37.12
N LEU A 392 -9.33 5.41 -37.19
CA LEU A 392 -9.08 4.21 -38.00
C LEU A 392 -9.96 3.03 -37.59
N VAL A 393 -10.19 2.86 -36.28
CA VAL A 393 -10.94 1.73 -35.72
C VAL A 393 -12.43 1.89 -35.98
N ILE A 394 -12.92 3.11 -35.85
CA ILE A 394 -14.31 3.44 -36.18
C ILE A 394 -14.56 3.26 -37.67
N GLU A 395 -13.63 3.64 -38.53
CA GLU A 395 -13.73 3.40 -39.96
C GLU A 395 -13.69 1.89 -40.29
N ALA A 396 -12.81 1.14 -39.64
CA ALA A 396 -12.72 -0.32 -39.79
C ALA A 396 -14.01 -1.02 -39.32
N LEU A 397 -14.60 -0.60 -38.21
CA LEU A 397 -15.89 -1.11 -37.73
C LEU A 397 -17.00 -0.83 -38.74
N ARG A 398 -17.13 0.42 -39.22
CA ARG A 398 -18.16 0.82 -40.19
C ARG A 398 -18.10 -0.01 -41.48
N LYS A 399 -16.91 -0.40 -41.93
CA LYS A 399 -16.72 -1.27 -43.10
C LYS A 399 -17.15 -2.73 -42.85
N LYS A 400 -17.15 -3.19 -41.60
CA LYS A 400 -17.53 -4.56 -41.22
C LYS A 400 -19.01 -4.69 -40.82
N LEU A 401 -19.68 -3.58 -40.53
CA LEU A 401 -21.10 -3.55 -40.19
C LEU A 401 -21.97 -3.43 -41.45
N PRO A 402 -23.22 -3.93 -41.40
CA PRO A 402 -24.18 -3.68 -42.47
C PRO A 402 -24.43 -2.16 -42.68
N PRO A 403 -24.77 -1.73 -43.91
CA PRO A 403 -25.09 -0.33 -44.19
C PRO A 403 -26.27 0.16 -43.35
N GLY A 404 -26.15 1.34 -42.73
CA GLY A 404 -27.22 1.93 -41.92
C GLY A 404 -27.33 1.41 -40.49
N SER A 405 -26.45 0.50 -40.07
CA SER A 405 -26.47 -0.08 -38.71
C SER A 405 -25.97 0.86 -37.61
N VAL A 406 -25.37 1.99 -37.95
CA VAL A 406 -24.85 2.97 -36.98
C VAL A 406 -25.80 4.16 -36.91
N SER A 407 -26.49 4.35 -35.78
CA SER A 407 -27.31 5.53 -35.53
C SER A 407 -26.43 6.64 -34.95
N GLY A 408 -26.36 7.76 -35.67
CA GLY A 408 -25.52 8.89 -35.29
C GLY A 408 -26.16 9.73 -34.19
N GLN A 409 -25.72 9.55 -32.95
CA GLN A 409 -25.55 10.66 -32.02
C GLN A 409 -24.16 10.55 -31.40
N VAL A 410 -23.29 11.46 -31.84
CA VAL A 410 -21.98 11.67 -31.24
C VAL A 410 -22.22 12.58 -30.04
N ASN A 411 -22.34 12.01 -28.85
CA ASN A 411 -22.14 12.81 -27.64
C ASN A 411 -20.62 13.02 -27.53
N GLN A 412 -20.21 14.30 -27.64
CA GLN A 412 -18.82 14.73 -27.46
C GLN A 412 -18.39 14.62 -26.00
#